data_AF-A0A537EDX8-F1
#
_entry.id   AF-A0A537EDX8-F1
#
_cell.length_a   1.000
_cell.length_b   1.000
_cell.length_c   1.000
_cell.angle_alpha   90.00
_cell.angle_beta   90.00
_cell.angle_gamma   90.00
#
_symmetry.space_group_name_H-M   'P 1'
#
loop_
_entity.id
_entity.type
_entity.pdbx_description
1 polymer ?
#
loop_
_entity_poly.entity_id
_entity_poly.type
_entity_poly.pdbx_seq_one_letter_code
_entity_poly.pdbx_strand_id
1 'polypeptide(L)'
;MWDCTAAAFASRGFEVIGIDIDAQRVDTITSRKVPFCEPGLRTLLKKALRTGRFRATTDTTQSSLARFIFITVGTPSSPTDQ
;
A
#
# COMPACT_ATOMS: atom_id res chain seq x y z
N MET A 1 7.53 -1.98 -2.43
CA MET A 1 6.23 -2.52 -2.90
C MET A 1 5.44 -2.87 -1.66
N TRP A 2 4.61 -1.95 -1.17
CA TRP A 2 3.91 -2.07 0.12
C TRP A 2 2.49 -2.64 -0.04
N ASP A 3 1.99 -2.64 -1.27
CA ASP A 3 0.66 -3.07 -1.69
C ASP A 3 0.37 -4.55 -1.38
N CYS A 4 1.35 -5.44 -1.51
CA CYS A 4 1.21 -6.85 -1.13
C CYS A 4 0.95 -6.99 0.38
N THR A 5 1.79 -6.36 1.19
CA THR A 5 1.71 -6.38 2.65
C THR A 5 0.40 -5.78 3.13
N ALA A 6 0.01 -4.63 2.58
CA ALA A 6 -1.25 -3.97 2.94
C ALA A 6 -2.47 -4.83 2.60
N ALA A 7 -2.51 -5.45 1.42
CA ALA A 7 -3.59 -6.35 1.04
C ALA A 7 -3.67 -7.59 1.93
N ALA A 8 -2.52 -8.16 2.33
CA ALA A 8 -2.47 -9.30 3.23
C ALA A 8 -3.07 -8.95 4.62
N PHE A 9 -2.68 -7.83 5.22
CA PHE A 9 -3.25 -7.39 6.50
C PHE A 9 -4.75 -7.06 6.40
N ALA A 10 -5.16 -6.33 5.36
CA ALA A 10 -6.56 -6.00 5.17
C ALA A 10 -7.42 -7.25 4.95
N SER A 11 -6.89 -8.28 4.26
CA SER A 11 -7.57 -9.57 4.07
C SER A 11 -7.81 -10.32 5.39
N ARG A 12 -6.92 -10.14 6.37
CA ARG A 12 -7.02 -10.71 7.72
C ARG A 12 -7.92 -9.91 8.65
N GLY A 13 -8.46 -8.77 8.19
CA GLY A 13 -9.44 -7.97 8.92
C GLY A 13 -8.90 -6.78 9.67
N PHE A 14 -7.62 -6.47 9.51
CA PHE A 14 -7.05 -5.23 10.04
C PHE A 14 -7.49 -4.02 9.20
N GLU A 15 -7.59 -2.87 9.85
CA GLU A 15 -7.66 -1.58 9.17
C GLU A 15 -6.26 -1.15 8.77
N VAL A 16 -6.08 -0.84 7.48
CA VAL A 16 -4.78 -0.57 6.90
C VAL A 16 -4.84 0.74 6.13
N ILE A 17 -3.90 1.63 6.44
CA ILE A 17 -3.68 2.88 5.71
C ILE A 17 -2.36 2.73 4.96
N GLY A 18 -2.42 2.74 3.63
CA GLY A 18 -1.26 2.81 2.77
C GLY A 18 -0.86 4.26 2.53
N ILE A 19 0.37 4.62 2.86
CA ILE A 19 0.90 5.97 2.66
C ILE A 19 2.01 5.91 1.63
N ASP A 20 1.91 6.73 0.59
CA ASP A 20 2.95 6.90 -0.43
C ASP A 20 3.06 8.37 -0.84
N ILE A 21 4.26 8.85 -1.10
CA ILE A 21 4.46 10.23 -1.57
C ILE A 21 4.06 10.39 -3.04
N ASP A 22 4.04 9.30 -3.80
CA ASP A 22 3.64 9.28 -5.20
C ASP A 22 2.11 9.23 -5.32
N ALA A 23 1.52 10.40 -5.62
CA ALA A 23 0.09 10.54 -5.85
C ALA A 23 -0.43 9.65 -7.00
N GLN A 24 0.35 9.47 -8.07
CA GLN A 24 -0.05 8.63 -9.19
C GLN A 24 -0.18 7.16 -8.76
N ARG A 25 0.72 6.70 -7.88
CA ARG A 25 0.65 5.35 -7.31
C ARG A 25 -0.57 5.18 -6.41
N VAL A 26 -0.85 6.16 -5.55
CA VAL A 26 -2.05 6.18 -4.69
C VAL A 26 -3.33 6.15 -5.51
N ASP A 27 -3.41 6.97 -6.56
CA ASP A 27 -4.58 7.04 -7.46
C ASP A 27 -4.78 5.75 -8.22
N THR A 28 -3.69 5.13 -8.68
CA THR A 28 -3.71 3.85 -9.39
C THR A 28 -4.26 2.73 -8.49
N ILE A 29 -3.84 2.71 -7.23
CA ILE A 29 -4.32 1.77 -6.20
C ILE A 29 -5.80 2.00 -5.89
N THR A 30 -6.17 3.24 -5.61
CA THR A 30 -7.54 3.63 -5.27
C THR A 30 -8.51 3.37 -6.44
N SER A 31 -8.04 3.57 -7.67
CA SER A 31 -8.78 3.27 -8.90
C SER A 31 -8.88 1.77 -9.23
N ARG A 32 -8.30 0.89 -8.41
CA ARG A 32 -8.27 -0.58 -8.63
C ARG A 32 -7.54 -0.99 -9.92
N LYS A 33 -6.63 -0.15 -10.40
CA LYS A 33 -5.89 -0.28 -11.68
C LYS A 33 -4.40 -0.60 -11.51
N VAL A 34 -3.99 -1.14 -10.35
CA VAL A 34 -2.56 -1.43 -10.09
C VAL A 34 -1.96 -2.32 -11.19
N PRO A 35 -0.74 -2.02 -11.66
CA PRO A 35 0.01 -2.92 -12.51
C PRO A 35 0.46 -4.12 -11.66
N PHE A 36 -0.30 -5.20 -11.66
CA PHE A 36 -0.10 -6.34 -10.75
C PHE A 36 0.88 -7.36 -11.36
N CYS A 37 2.08 -7.46 -10.80
CA CYS A 37 3.01 -8.56 -11.06
C CYS A 37 2.71 -9.82 -10.23
N GLU A 38 1.90 -9.75 -9.17
CA GLU A 38 1.65 -10.90 -8.29
C GLU A 38 0.26 -11.54 -8.46
N PRO A 39 0.19 -12.87 -8.70
CA PRO A 39 -1.06 -13.62 -8.78
C PRO A 39 -1.90 -13.50 -7.50
N GLY A 40 -3.22 -13.27 -7.64
CA GLY A 40 -4.16 -13.24 -6.51
C GLY A 40 -4.27 -11.91 -5.76
N LEU A 41 -3.24 -11.05 -5.82
CA LEU A 41 -3.22 -9.76 -5.12
C LEU A 41 -4.38 -8.84 -5.53
N ARG A 42 -4.72 -8.82 -6.83
CA ARG A 42 -5.84 -8.02 -7.37
C ARG A 42 -7.16 -8.33 -6.67
N THR A 43 -7.44 -9.60 -6.42
CA THR A 43 -8.71 -10.03 -5.81
C THR A 43 -8.76 -9.63 -4.34
N LEU A 44 -7.65 -9.81 -3.61
CA LEU A 44 -7.53 -9.42 -2.20
C LEU A 44 -7.66 -7.91 -2.02
N LEU A 45 -6.93 -7.12 -2.84
CA LEU A 45 -6.97 -5.67 -2.77
C LEU A 45 -8.35 -5.11 -3.14
N LYS A 46 -9.00 -5.64 -4.18
CA LYS A 46 -10.38 -5.26 -4.54
C LYS A 46 -11.35 -5.54 -3.40
N LYS A 47 -11.22 -6.69 -2.73
CA LYS A 47 -12.04 -7.04 -1.56
C LYS A 47 -11.77 -6.07 -0.40
N ALA A 48 -10.51 -5.80 -0.08
CA ALA A 48 -10.10 -4.88 0.97
C ALA A 48 -10.66 -3.47 0.76
N LEU A 49 -10.49 -2.92 -0.45
CA LEU A 49 -11.05 -1.62 -0.85
C LEU A 49 -12.58 -1.60 -0.76
N ARG A 50 -13.26 -2.67 -1.20
CA ARG A 50 -14.72 -2.77 -1.11
C ARG A 50 -15.22 -2.84 0.33
N THR A 51 -14.50 -3.52 1.21
CA THR A 51 -14.85 -3.60 2.64
C THR A 51 -14.54 -2.32 3.42
N GLY A 52 -13.85 -1.35 2.81
CA GLY A 52 -13.41 -0.12 3.49
C GLY A 52 -12.23 -0.30 4.44
N ARG A 53 -11.76 -1.54 4.65
CA ARG A 53 -10.64 -1.88 5.54
C ARG A 53 -9.27 -1.41 5.03
N PHE A 54 -9.19 -0.99 3.77
CA PHE A 54 -7.98 -0.46 3.19
C PHE A 54 -8.25 0.88 2.50
N ARG A 55 -7.41 1.87 2.80
CA ARG A 55 -7.34 3.17 2.12
C ARG A 55 -5.90 3.51 1.79
N ALA A 56 -5.70 4.23 0.69
CA ALA A 56 -4.41 4.79 0.31
C ALA A 56 -4.48 6.33 0.37
N THR A 57 -3.39 6.98 0.78
CA THR A 57 -3.29 8.43 0.91
C THR A 57 -1.84 8.89 0.69
N THR A 58 -1.66 10.16 0.35
CA THR A 58 -0.36 10.84 0.36
C THR A 58 -0.10 11.60 1.67
N ASP A 59 -1.13 11.75 2.50
CA ASP A 59 -1.06 12.45 3.78
C ASP A 59 -0.39 11.59 4.84
N THR A 60 0.85 11.94 5.20
CA THR A 60 1.65 11.23 6.20
C THR A 60 1.11 11.43 7.62
N THR A 61 0.32 12.48 7.89
CA THR A 61 -0.22 12.74 9.24
C THR A 61 -1.18 11.65 9.71
N GLN A 62 -1.79 10.91 8.77
CA GLN A 62 -2.64 9.75 9.02
C GLN A 62 -1.92 8.60 9.74
N SER A 63 -0.58 8.58 9.72
CA SER A 63 0.23 7.62 10.47
C SER A 63 0.00 7.69 11.98
N SER A 64 -0.42 8.84 12.50
CA SER A 64 -0.76 9.03 13.93
C SER A 64 -1.93 8.15 14.41
N LEU A 65 -2.80 7.70 13.50
CA LEU A 65 -3.92 6.81 13.80
C LEU A 65 -3.47 5.34 13.96
N ALA A 66 -2.26 5.01 13.51
CA ALA A 66 -1.81 3.63 13.44
C ALA A 66 -1.19 3.16 14.75
N ARG A 67 -1.59 1.96 15.21
CA ARG A 67 -0.94 1.28 16.35
C ARG A 67 0.44 0.72 15.98
N PHE A 68 0.62 0.34 14.72
CA PHE A 68 1.86 -0.20 14.18
C PHE A 68 2.15 0.46 12.84
N ILE A 69 3.41 0.81 12.61
CA ILE A 69 3.87 1.42 11.36
C ILE A 69 4.92 0.50 10.76
N PHE A 70 4.68 0.09 9.51
CA PHE A 70 5.63 -0.68 8.72
C PHE A 70 6.26 0.23 7.67
N ILE A 71 7.58 0.34 7.67
CA ILE A 71 8.32 1.10 6.66
C ILE A 71 8.74 0.13 5.56
N THR A 72 8.13 0.30 4.38
CA THR A 72 8.31 -0.59 3.22
C THR A 72 8.73 0.20 1.98
N VAL A 73 9.61 1.20 2.20
CA VAL A 73 10.20 2.01 1.15
C VAL A 73 11.23 1.20 0.36
N GLY A 74 11.43 1.54 -0.90
CA GLY A 74 12.58 1.04 -1.63
C GLY A 74 13.85 1.64 -1.03
N THR A 75 14.83 0.81 -0.73
CA THR A 75 16.17 1.24 -0.33
C THR A 75 17.11 0.97 -1.51
N PRO A 76 17.12 1.84 -2.55
CA PRO A 76 18.07 1.68 -3.63
C PRO A 76 19.49 1.81 -3.07
N SER A 77 20.37 0.86 -3.42
CA SER A 77 21.80 1.05 -3.20
C SER A 77 22.28 2.10 -4.19
N SER A 78 22.79 3.23 -3.71
CA SER A 78 23.61 4.10 -4.55
C SER A 78 24.77 3.26 -5.11
N PRO A 79 25.08 3.32 -6.41
CA PRO A 79 26.35 2.78 -6.88
C PRO A 79 27.44 3.56 -6.15
N THR A 80 28.16 2.89 -5.24
CA THR A 80 29.48 3.36 -4.79
C THR A 80 30.39 3.27 -6.01
N ASP A 81 30.79 4.44 -6.51
CA ASP A 81 31.78 4.71 -7.56
C ASP A 81 31.60 4.00 -8.93
N GLN A 82 31.24 4.80 -9.94
CA GLN A 82 31.85 4.77 -11.28
C GLN A 82 31.95 6.19 -11.83
#